data_AF-A0A845BL64-F1
#
_entry.id   AF-A0A845BL64-F1
#
_cell.length_a   1.000
_cell.length_b   1.000
_cell.length_c   1.000
_cell.angle_alpha   90.00
_cell.angle_beta   90.00
_cell.angle_gamma   90.00
#
_symmetry.space_group_name_H-M   'P 1'
#
loop_
_entity.id
_entity.type
_entity.pdbx_description
1 polymer ?
#
loop_
_entity_poly.entity_id
_entity_poly.type
_entity_poly.pdbx_seq_one_letter_code
_entity_poly.pdbx_strand_id
1 'polypeptide(L)'
;MIGRLRAGWVALLDSPEGAGRIARGIAAGGAAAMLPAFGLHLIFAAAFAWMLGGSLPVAAAACLALGNPLTHAFLLPAEFALGRLILPPRLEFLPKEGPAWLLAGLPVAEETLVGGVVLALLVGGLTGFAARRALRLREAAFTLREPVVLHLSGPVNSGKSSIGRALAALLPGAAFIEGDEHGLPGNLPRERRWAGALQRIAAAIATSQAPWLVVAYPLDEAGYRCLCSACAARGARLRVVTLAPPLEVALTERGGRALSEAERRRIPDMYAEGYAERAFSEQVFDPGMRTPAENARRLAELLDLPVRG
;
A
#
# COMPACT_ATOMS: atom_id res chain seq x y z
N MET A 1 -9.59 -26.78 7.30
CA MET A 1 -9.76 -25.48 8.00
C MET A 1 -8.47 -24.64 8.01
N ILE A 2 -7.34 -25.20 8.46
CA ILE A 2 -6.02 -24.50 8.52
C ILE A 2 -5.56 -23.91 7.17
N GLY A 3 -5.75 -24.63 6.06
CA GLY A 3 -5.38 -24.14 4.72
C GLY A 3 -6.12 -22.87 4.28
N ARG A 4 -7.40 -22.71 4.64
CA ARG A 4 -8.19 -21.50 4.32
C ARG A 4 -7.74 -20.29 5.14
N LEU A 5 -7.43 -20.50 6.42
CA LEU A 5 -6.89 -19.46 7.28
C LEU A 5 -5.52 -18.98 6.77
N ARG A 6 -4.64 -19.91 6.40
CA ARG A 6 -3.35 -19.56 5.79
C ARG A 6 -3.52 -18.77 4.49
N ALA A 7 -4.43 -19.18 3.61
CA ALA A 7 -4.70 -18.47 2.37
C ALA A 7 -5.23 -17.05 2.61
N GLY A 8 -6.15 -16.87 3.57
CA GLY A 8 -6.65 -15.56 3.96
C GLY A 8 -5.56 -14.65 4.51
N TRP A 9 -4.65 -15.19 5.32
CA TRP A 9 -3.49 -14.46 5.83
C TRP A 9 -2.52 -14.02 4.74
N VAL A 10 -2.22 -14.91 3.79
CA VAL A 10 -1.38 -14.58 2.64
C VAL A 10 -2.03 -13.48 1.80
N ALA A 11 -3.33 -13.57 1.51
CA ALA A 11 -4.05 -12.56 0.76
C ALA A 11 -4.05 -11.17 1.43
N LEU A 12 -4.10 -11.11 2.76
CA LEU A 12 -3.98 -9.85 3.51
C LEU A 12 -2.56 -9.26 3.45
N LEU A 13 -1.53 -10.11 3.53
CA LEU A 13 -0.13 -9.67 3.41
C LEU A 13 0.24 -9.25 1.99
N ASP A 14 -0.44 -9.80 0.99
CA ASP A 14 -0.27 -9.47 -0.43
C ASP A 14 -1.23 -8.38 -0.90
N SER A 15 -2.00 -7.79 0.02
CA SER A 15 -2.88 -6.68 -0.29
C SER A 15 -2.06 -5.48 -0.81
N PRO A 16 -2.63 -4.67 -1.73
CA PRO A 16 -1.94 -3.55 -2.35
C PRO A 16 -1.67 -2.37 -1.37
N GLU A 17 -1.92 -2.55 -0.07
CA GLU A 17 -1.87 -1.49 0.95
C GLU A 17 -0.43 -1.12 1.36
N GLY A 18 0.60 -1.72 0.77
CA GLY A 18 2.01 -1.40 1.04
C GLY A 18 2.52 -1.94 2.37
N ALA A 19 3.75 -2.47 2.38
CA ALA A 19 4.33 -3.20 3.51
C ALA A 19 4.32 -2.40 4.82
N GLY A 20 4.53 -1.08 4.75
CA GLY A 20 4.46 -0.18 5.91
C GLY A 20 3.09 -0.14 6.57
N ARG A 21 1.99 -0.07 5.80
CA ARG A 21 0.63 -0.05 6.37
C ARG A 21 0.24 -1.40 6.95
N ILE A 22 0.65 -2.49 6.30
CA ILE A 22 0.42 -3.86 6.79
C ILE A 22 1.11 -4.06 8.13
N ALA A 23 2.39 -3.69 8.26
CA ALA A 23 3.11 -3.86 9.52
C ALA A 23 2.54 -3.02 10.67
N ARG A 24 2.05 -1.80 10.38
CA ARG A 24 1.36 -0.97 11.38
C ARG A 24 -0.01 -1.54 11.74
N GLY A 25 -0.71 -2.17 10.80
CA GLY A 25 -1.93 -2.93 11.08
C GLY A 25 -1.67 -4.11 12.03
N ILE A 26 -0.62 -4.90 11.78
CA ILE A 26 -0.20 -5.99 12.68
C ILE A 26 0.12 -5.46 14.08
N ALA A 27 0.88 -4.37 14.17
CA ALA A 27 1.20 -3.72 15.44
C ALA A 27 -0.06 -3.26 16.19
N ALA A 28 -0.99 -2.61 15.50
CA ALA A 28 -2.25 -2.14 16.06
C ALA A 28 -3.12 -3.28 16.59
N GLY A 29 -3.28 -4.35 15.82
CA GLY A 29 -4.03 -5.53 16.23
C GLY A 29 -3.37 -6.28 17.38
N GLY A 30 -2.04 -6.40 17.35
CA GLY A 30 -1.27 -7.00 18.44
C GLY A 30 -1.36 -6.21 19.75
N ALA A 31 -1.31 -4.88 19.69
CA ALA A 31 -1.50 -4.03 20.85
C ALA A 31 -2.93 -4.14 21.40
N ALA A 32 -3.93 -4.05 20.53
CA ALA A 32 -5.34 -4.11 20.93
C ALA A 32 -5.70 -5.45 21.59
N ALA A 33 -5.09 -6.56 21.15
CA ALA A 33 -5.27 -7.88 21.74
C ALA A 33 -4.78 -8.00 23.21
N MET A 34 -3.91 -7.08 23.66
CA MET A 34 -3.36 -7.10 25.03
C MET A 34 -4.09 -6.18 26.01
N LEU A 35 -5.19 -5.56 25.59
CA LEU A 35 -6.01 -4.77 26.51
C LEU A 35 -7.07 -5.69 27.12
N PRO A 36 -7.38 -5.59 28.42
CA PRO A 36 -8.47 -6.32 29.05
C PRO A 36 -9.84 -5.73 28.67
N ALA A 37 -10.11 -5.63 27.37
CA ALA A 37 -11.20 -4.88 26.78
C ALA A 37 -12.27 -5.83 26.20
N PHE A 38 -12.95 -6.57 27.07
CA PHE A 38 -13.94 -7.59 26.69
C PHE A 38 -14.95 -7.07 25.66
N GLY A 39 -14.91 -7.63 24.44
CA GLY A 39 -15.78 -7.23 23.33
C GLY A 39 -15.40 -5.94 22.58
N LEU A 40 -14.45 -5.15 23.09
CA LEU A 40 -14.03 -3.87 22.49
C LEU A 40 -12.70 -3.94 21.72
N HIS A 41 -12.01 -5.09 21.73
CA HIS A 41 -10.71 -5.28 21.07
C HIS A 41 -10.70 -4.83 19.60
N LEU A 42 -11.76 -5.13 18.82
CA LEU A 42 -11.83 -4.71 17.42
C LEU A 42 -11.97 -3.19 17.25
N ILE A 43 -12.63 -2.52 18.20
CA ILE A 43 -12.73 -1.04 18.21
C ILE A 43 -11.36 -0.44 18.49
N PHE A 44 -10.63 -0.97 19.48
CA PHE A 44 -9.26 -0.54 19.76
C PHE A 44 -8.30 -0.86 18.60
N ALA A 45 -8.42 -2.03 17.98
CA ALA A 45 -7.63 -2.40 16.81
C ALA A 45 -7.87 -1.42 15.65
N ALA A 46 -9.13 -1.06 15.39
CA ALA A 46 -9.48 -0.08 14.37
C ALA A 46 -8.96 1.32 14.73
N ALA A 47 -9.12 1.77 15.98
CA ALA A 47 -8.65 3.07 16.46
C ALA A 47 -7.12 3.18 16.36
N PHE A 48 -6.38 2.18 16.83
CA PHE A 48 -4.92 2.15 16.74
C PHE A 48 -4.44 2.05 15.29
N ALA A 49 -5.11 1.26 14.45
CA ALA A 49 -4.79 1.20 13.03
C ALA A 49 -4.99 2.56 12.36
N TRP A 50 -6.08 3.26 12.68
CA TRP A 50 -6.31 4.61 12.17
C TRP A 50 -5.24 5.60 12.64
N MET A 51 -4.92 5.63 13.94
CA MET A 51 -3.88 6.51 14.50
C MET A 51 -2.49 6.25 13.92
N LEU A 52 -2.15 4.97 13.68
CA LEU A 52 -0.86 4.59 13.10
C LEU A 52 -0.86 4.64 11.57
N GLY A 53 -1.98 4.94 10.91
CA GLY A 53 -2.11 4.82 9.45
C GLY A 53 -1.83 3.39 8.95
N GLY A 54 -2.26 2.38 9.70
CA GLY A 54 -2.18 0.96 9.39
C GLY A 54 -3.42 0.42 8.66
N SER A 55 -3.31 -0.82 8.17
CA SER A 55 -4.42 -1.51 7.51
C SER A 55 -5.47 -2.00 8.52
N LEU A 56 -6.73 -1.56 8.37
CA LEU A 56 -7.84 -1.97 9.25
C LEU A 56 -8.13 -3.48 9.17
N PRO A 57 -8.25 -4.10 7.98
CA PRO A 57 -8.46 -5.56 7.87
C PRO A 57 -7.34 -6.37 8.52
N VAL A 58 -6.08 -5.94 8.34
CA VAL A 58 -4.91 -6.60 8.94
C VAL A 58 -4.92 -6.44 10.46
N ALA A 59 -5.28 -5.26 10.98
CA ALA A 59 -5.40 -5.04 12.42
C ALA A 59 -6.48 -5.91 13.05
N ALA A 60 -7.66 -6.01 12.42
CA ALA A 60 -8.71 -6.90 12.88
C ALA A 60 -8.26 -8.38 12.88
N ALA A 61 -7.60 -8.83 11.81
CA ALA A 61 -7.08 -10.19 11.71
C ALA A 61 -6.02 -10.49 12.78
N ALA A 62 -5.06 -9.57 12.99
CA ALA A 62 -4.01 -9.71 13.99
C ALA A 62 -4.60 -9.72 15.41
N CYS A 63 -5.57 -8.85 15.66
CA CYS A 63 -6.31 -8.80 16.90
C CYS A 63 -7.04 -10.13 17.20
N LEU A 64 -7.72 -10.73 16.23
CA LEU A 64 -8.44 -12.00 16.43
C LEU A 64 -7.49 -13.21 16.57
N ALA A 65 -6.34 -13.18 15.90
CA ALA A 65 -5.35 -14.24 16.04
C ALA A 65 -4.69 -14.23 17.42
N LEU A 66 -4.37 -13.04 17.95
CA LEU A 66 -3.67 -12.88 19.22
C LEU A 66 -4.62 -12.78 20.43
N GLY A 67 -5.79 -12.18 20.24
CA GLY A 67 -6.84 -11.98 21.26
C GLY A 67 -7.99 -12.95 21.04
N ASN A 68 -7.90 -14.12 21.69
CA ASN A 68 -8.92 -15.16 21.66
C ASN A 68 -9.08 -15.77 23.08
N PRO A 69 -10.17 -16.50 23.38
CA PRO A 69 -10.41 -17.00 24.73
C PRO A 69 -9.27 -17.83 25.32
N LEU A 70 -8.56 -18.60 24.48
CA LEU A 70 -7.43 -19.40 24.92
C LEU A 70 -6.23 -18.53 25.30
N THR A 71 -5.94 -17.48 24.53
CA THR A 71 -4.83 -16.56 24.89
C THR A 71 -5.19 -15.73 26.12
N HIS A 72 -6.42 -15.23 26.24
CA HIS A 72 -6.85 -14.47 27.42
C HIS A 72 -6.89 -15.27 28.71
N ALA A 73 -7.06 -16.59 28.65
CA ALA A 73 -6.94 -17.46 29.83
C ALA A 73 -5.56 -17.36 30.51
N PHE A 74 -4.51 -17.04 29.74
CA PHE A 74 -3.16 -16.80 30.26
C PHE A 74 -2.83 -15.31 30.39
N LEU A 75 -3.38 -14.49 29.50
CA LEU A 75 -3.07 -13.07 29.43
C LEU A 75 -3.60 -12.30 30.64
N LEU A 76 -4.84 -12.56 31.06
CA LEU A 76 -5.47 -11.83 32.16
C LEU A 76 -4.71 -11.99 33.50
N PRO A 77 -4.29 -13.22 33.91
CA PRO A 77 -3.43 -13.36 35.09
C PRO A 77 -2.07 -12.65 34.95
N ALA A 78 -1.48 -12.64 33.76
CA ALA A 78 -0.20 -12.00 33.51
C ALA A 78 -0.30 -10.47 33.56
N GLU A 79 -1.35 -9.91 32.96
CA GLU A 79 -1.70 -8.49 33.02
C GLU A 79 -1.91 -8.05 34.47
N PHE A 80 -2.73 -8.78 35.23
CA PHE A 80 -2.96 -8.51 36.64
C PHE A 80 -1.66 -8.53 37.46
N ALA A 81 -0.85 -9.59 37.31
CA ALA A 81 0.42 -9.71 38.04
C ALA A 81 1.40 -8.59 37.71
N LEU A 82 1.50 -8.21 36.43
CA LEU A 82 2.35 -7.13 35.96
C LEU A 82 1.87 -5.76 36.46
N GLY A 83 0.56 -5.51 36.40
CA GLY A 83 -0.05 -4.30 36.92
C GLY A 83 0.19 -4.11 38.41
N ARG A 84 -0.01 -5.18 39.18
CA ARG A 84 0.25 -5.19 40.62
C ARG A 84 1.72 -4.99 40.99
N LEU A 85 2.65 -5.35 40.11
CA LEU A 85 4.08 -5.06 40.28
C LEU A 85 4.38 -3.56 40.11
N ILE A 86 3.63 -2.89 39.22
CA ILE A 86 3.86 -1.49 38.83
C ILE A 86 3.10 -0.53 39.74
N LEU A 87 1.84 -0.84 40.04
CA LEU A 87 1.00 -0.01 40.89
C LEU A 87 1.43 -0.16 42.37
N PRO A 88 1.53 0.95 43.11
CA PRO A 88 1.75 0.87 44.54
C PRO A 88 0.55 0.18 45.21
N PRO A 89 0.72 -0.49 46.36
CA PRO A 89 -0.33 -1.29 47.01
C PRO A 89 -1.60 -0.54 47.44
N ARG A 90 -1.66 0.79 47.25
CA ARG A 90 -2.76 1.66 47.69
C ARG A 90 -2.83 2.89 46.78
N LEU A 91 -3.77 2.91 45.83
CA LEU A 91 -4.25 4.16 45.25
C LEU A 91 -5.32 4.73 46.20
N GLU A 92 -5.04 5.86 46.85
CA GLU A 92 -5.95 6.53 47.79
C GLU A 92 -7.23 7.11 47.14
N PHE A 93 -7.36 6.99 45.81
CA PHE A 93 -8.43 7.61 45.02
C PHE A 93 -9.70 6.75 44.88
N LEU A 94 -9.73 5.55 45.47
CA LEU A 94 -10.89 4.67 45.40
C LEU A 94 -12.06 5.22 46.24
N PRO A 95 -13.32 5.10 45.76
CA PRO A 95 -14.49 5.44 46.55
C PRO A 95 -14.46 4.69 47.88
N LYS A 96 -14.60 5.40 49.01
CA LYS A 96 -14.65 4.77 50.34
C LYS A 96 -15.97 4.04 50.59
N GLU A 97 -16.98 4.34 49.78
CA GLU A 97 -18.34 3.83 49.89
C GLU A 97 -18.81 3.37 48.51
N GLY A 98 -19.50 2.23 48.47
CA GLY A 98 -20.04 1.66 47.23
C GLY A 98 -20.41 0.19 47.39
N PRO A 99 -21.04 -0.40 46.36
CA PRO A 99 -21.33 -1.82 46.34
C PRO A 99 -20.06 -2.66 46.49
N ALA A 100 -20.10 -3.71 47.32
CA ALA A 100 -18.93 -4.54 47.63
C ALA A 100 -18.22 -5.10 46.39
N TRP A 101 -18.98 -5.48 45.35
CA TRP A 101 -18.42 -5.99 44.10
C TRP A 101 -17.62 -4.93 43.32
N LEU A 102 -18.02 -3.66 43.41
CA LEU A 102 -17.33 -2.54 42.74
C LEU A 102 -16.03 -2.22 43.46
N LEU A 103 -16.08 -2.12 44.80
CA LEU A 103 -14.91 -1.86 45.63
C LEU A 103 -13.87 -2.99 45.55
N ALA A 104 -14.32 -4.24 45.37
CA ALA A 104 -13.43 -5.38 45.17
C ALA A 104 -12.90 -5.48 43.73
N GLY A 105 -13.72 -5.12 42.73
CA GLY A 105 -13.37 -5.26 41.32
C GLY A 105 -12.52 -4.13 40.76
N LEU A 106 -12.68 -2.91 41.27
CA LEU A 106 -12.00 -1.72 40.74
C LEU A 106 -10.46 -1.81 40.86
N PRO A 107 -9.86 -2.20 42.00
CA PRO A 107 -8.41 -2.36 42.11
C PRO A 107 -7.88 -3.43 41.14
N VAL A 108 -8.60 -4.55 41.01
CA VAL A 108 -8.24 -5.64 40.10
C VAL A 108 -8.30 -5.16 38.65
N ALA A 109 -9.31 -4.37 38.30
CA ALA A 109 -9.45 -3.81 36.96
C ALA A 109 -8.34 -2.78 36.65
N GLU A 110 -7.98 -1.92 37.61
CA GLU A 110 -6.88 -0.95 37.46
C GLU A 110 -5.53 -1.65 37.26
N GLU A 111 -5.21 -2.63 38.11
CA GLU A 111 -4.00 -3.45 37.98
C GLU A 111 -3.96 -4.15 36.63
N THR A 112 -5.03 -4.87 36.27
CA THR A 112 -5.11 -5.56 34.98
C THR A 112 -4.97 -4.59 33.81
N LEU A 113 -5.58 -3.40 33.87
CA LEU A 113 -5.46 -2.38 32.83
C LEU A 113 -4.01 -1.86 32.69
N VAL A 114 -3.33 -1.57 33.80
CA VAL A 114 -1.93 -1.11 33.77
C VAL A 114 -1.02 -2.18 33.15
N GLY A 115 -1.17 -3.44 33.56
CA GLY A 115 -0.43 -4.54 32.95
C GLY A 115 -0.75 -4.72 31.47
N GLY A 116 -2.04 -4.63 31.11
CA GLY A 116 -2.49 -4.69 29.72
C GLY A 116 -1.91 -3.58 28.84
N VAL A 117 -1.85 -2.34 29.32
CA VAL A 117 -1.21 -1.22 28.60
C VAL A 117 0.28 -1.48 28.37
N VAL A 118 0.99 -2.00 29.37
CA VAL A 118 2.41 -2.35 29.24
C VAL A 118 2.61 -3.46 28.21
N LEU A 119 1.81 -4.53 28.29
CA LEU A 119 1.86 -5.61 27.31
C LEU A 119 1.45 -5.13 25.91
N ALA A 120 0.48 -4.24 25.77
CA ALA A 120 0.07 -3.67 24.50
C ALA A 120 1.20 -2.91 23.81
N LEU A 121 1.97 -2.11 24.57
CA LEU A 121 3.15 -1.41 24.05
C LEU A 121 4.25 -2.40 23.63
N LEU A 122 4.54 -3.39 24.47
CA LEU A 122 5.59 -4.39 24.22
C LEU A 122 5.25 -5.28 23.01
N VAL A 123 4.07 -5.90 23.02
CA VAL A 123 3.63 -6.83 21.97
C VAL A 123 3.32 -6.09 20.69
N GLY A 124 2.66 -4.92 20.75
CA GLY A 124 2.46 -4.07 19.57
C GLY A 124 3.78 -3.64 18.93
N GLY A 125 4.76 -3.22 19.75
CA GLY A 125 6.11 -2.88 19.30
C GLY A 125 6.84 -4.07 18.66
N LEU A 126 6.84 -5.23 19.35
CA LEU A 126 7.51 -6.45 18.91
C LEU A 126 6.91 -7.00 17.61
N THR A 127 5.59 -7.14 17.55
CA THR A 127 4.89 -7.63 16.36
C THR A 127 5.04 -6.67 15.19
N GLY A 128 4.96 -5.36 15.42
CA GLY A 128 5.24 -4.34 14.40
C GLY A 128 6.69 -4.33 13.91
N PHE A 129 7.67 -4.55 14.80
CA PHE A 129 9.07 -4.67 14.42
C PHE A 129 9.33 -5.95 13.61
N ALA A 130 8.86 -7.09 14.11
CA ALA A 130 8.99 -8.38 13.43
C ALA A 130 8.32 -8.36 12.06
N ALA A 131 7.11 -7.81 11.95
CA ALA A 131 6.41 -7.63 10.68
C ALA A 131 7.19 -6.73 9.71
N ARG A 132 7.67 -5.56 10.17
CA ARG A 132 8.50 -4.68 9.35
C ARG A 132 9.77 -5.39 8.88
N ARG A 133 10.45 -6.13 9.77
CA ARG A 133 11.67 -6.87 9.44
C ARG A 133 11.38 -7.97 8.43
N ALA A 134 10.34 -8.77 8.64
CA ALA A 134 9.96 -9.87 7.76
C ALA A 134 9.51 -9.36 6.39
N LEU A 135 8.72 -8.30 6.33
CA LEU A 135 8.29 -7.71 5.06
C LEU A 135 9.46 -7.06 4.30
N ARG A 136 10.37 -6.38 5.00
CA ARG A 136 11.62 -5.86 4.39
C ARG A 136 12.54 -6.98 3.91
N LEU A 137 12.65 -8.08 4.66
CA LEU A 137 13.41 -9.26 4.25
C LEU A 137 12.77 -9.94 3.05
N ARG A 138 11.42 -9.98 3.00
CA ARG A 138 10.67 -10.46 1.84
C ARG A 138 10.91 -9.57 0.62
N GLU A 139 10.89 -8.25 0.79
CA GLU A 139 11.25 -7.28 -0.24
C GLU A 139 12.72 -7.44 -0.71
N ALA A 140 13.66 -7.63 0.21
CA ALA A 140 15.09 -7.79 -0.09
C ALA A 140 15.48 -9.17 -0.66
N ALA A 141 14.73 -10.22 -0.33
CA ALA A 141 14.87 -11.54 -0.96
C ALA A 141 14.24 -11.58 -2.35
N PHE A 142 13.23 -10.73 -2.60
CA PHE A 142 12.57 -10.57 -3.90
C PHE A 142 13.40 -9.81 -4.94
N THR A 143 14.28 -8.89 -4.52
CA THR A 143 15.07 -8.01 -5.41
C THR A 143 16.12 -8.72 -6.26
N LEU A 144 16.27 -10.05 -6.17
CA LEU A 144 17.21 -10.80 -7.00
C LEU A 144 16.58 -11.57 -8.17
N ARG A 145 15.24 -11.74 -8.30
CA ARG A 145 14.67 -12.64 -9.33
C ARG A 145 13.29 -12.34 -9.93
N GLU A 146 12.54 -11.32 -9.51
CA GLU A 146 11.20 -11.09 -10.06
C GLU A 146 11.12 -10.03 -11.17
N PRO A 147 10.34 -10.27 -12.24
CA PRO A 147 10.05 -9.25 -13.24
C PRO A 147 9.36 -8.03 -12.64
N VAL A 148 9.71 -6.84 -13.11
CA VAL A 148 9.10 -5.57 -12.69
C VAL A 148 8.28 -5.01 -13.84
N VAL A 149 7.04 -4.60 -13.55
CA VAL A 149 6.20 -3.80 -14.42
C VAL A 149 6.25 -2.37 -13.92
N LEU A 150 6.89 -1.49 -14.69
CA LEU A 150 6.97 -0.06 -14.40
C LEU A 150 5.93 0.68 -15.24
N HIS A 151 4.83 1.09 -14.61
CA HIS A 151 3.73 1.77 -15.26
C HIS A 151 3.88 3.29 -15.12
N LEU A 152 4.07 3.98 -16.24
CA LEU A 152 4.07 5.44 -16.34
C LEU A 152 2.64 5.92 -16.61
N SER A 153 2.01 6.47 -15.57
CA SER A 153 0.71 7.13 -15.62
C SER A 153 0.86 8.65 -15.77
N GLY A 154 -0.25 9.34 -15.98
CA GLY A 154 -0.31 10.80 -16.02
C GLY A 154 -1.21 11.36 -17.14
N PRO A 155 -1.50 12.67 -17.09
CA PRO A 155 -2.31 13.36 -18.09
C PRO A 155 -1.79 13.22 -19.52
N VAL A 156 -2.64 13.45 -20.52
CA VAL A 156 -2.17 13.58 -21.92
C VAL A 156 -1.03 14.60 -21.97
N ASN A 157 -0.04 14.34 -22.84
CA ASN A 157 1.14 15.19 -23.01
C ASN A 157 2.10 15.26 -21.81
N SER A 158 1.96 14.40 -20.80
CA SER A 158 2.92 14.34 -19.67
C SER A 158 4.27 13.66 -20.01
N GLY A 159 4.43 13.12 -21.22
CA GLY A 159 5.66 12.48 -21.67
C GLY A 159 5.77 10.98 -21.41
N LYS A 160 4.69 10.29 -21.01
CA LYS A 160 4.66 8.84 -20.70
C LYS A 160 5.32 7.99 -21.76
N SER A 161 4.87 8.12 -23.01
CA SER A 161 5.35 7.33 -24.14
C SER A 161 6.82 7.59 -24.44
N SER A 162 7.21 8.85 -24.55
CA SER A 162 8.58 9.24 -24.89
C SER A 162 9.58 8.88 -23.79
N ILE A 163 9.25 9.17 -22.52
CA ILE A 163 10.09 8.82 -21.36
C ILE A 163 10.09 7.31 -21.15
N GLY A 164 8.96 6.64 -21.34
CA GLY A 164 8.83 5.18 -21.20
C GLY A 164 9.69 4.42 -22.21
N ARG A 165 9.70 4.84 -23.49
CA ARG A 165 10.61 4.28 -24.50
C ARG A 165 12.08 4.50 -24.14
N ALA A 166 12.43 5.73 -23.75
CA ALA A 166 13.79 6.04 -23.34
C ALA A 166 14.23 5.23 -22.11
N LEU A 167 13.33 5.03 -21.15
CA LEU A 167 13.59 4.24 -19.95
C LEU A 167 13.73 2.75 -20.25
N ALA A 168 12.88 2.18 -21.10
CA ALA A 168 13.02 0.80 -21.55
C ALA A 168 14.37 0.57 -22.28
N ALA A 169 14.88 1.55 -23.03
CA ALA A 169 16.19 1.44 -23.67
C ALA A 169 17.36 1.39 -22.67
N LEU A 170 17.20 2.03 -21.50
CA LEU A 170 18.22 2.04 -20.44
C LEU A 170 18.23 0.74 -19.62
N LEU A 171 17.12 0.01 -19.54
CA LEU A 171 16.98 -1.14 -18.64
C LEU A 171 17.40 -2.46 -19.33
N PRO A 172 18.13 -3.35 -18.65
CA PRO A 172 18.61 -4.60 -19.21
C PRO A 172 17.47 -5.58 -19.48
N GLY A 173 17.29 -5.94 -20.75
CA GLY A 173 16.26 -6.91 -21.17
C GLY A 173 14.84 -6.37 -21.06
N ALA A 174 14.66 -5.05 -21.04
CA ALA A 174 13.35 -4.45 -20.92
C ALA A 174 12.55 -4.51 -22.23
N ALA A 175 11.23 -4.58 -22.09
CA ALA A 175 10.26 -4.35 -23.16
C ALA A 175 9.40 -3.12 -22.84
N PHE A 176 8.87 -2.48 -23.89
CA PHE A 176 7.99 -1.32 -23.78
C PHE A 176 6.61 -1.64 -24.35
N ILE A 177 5.56 -1.19 -23.66
CA ILE A 177 4.17 -1.27 -24.10
C ILE A 177 3.63 0.15 -24.27
N GLU A 178 3.30 0.50 -25.51
CA GLU A 178 2.61 1.74 -25.87
C GLU A 178 1.09 1.54 -25.71
N GLY A 179 0.50 2.07 -24.64
CA GLY A 179 -0.90 1.78 -24.34
C GLY A 179 -1.90 2.27 -25.40
N ASP A 180 -1.54 3.34 -26.14
CA ASP A 180 -2.38 3.86 -27.23
C ASP A 180 -2.49 2.88 -28.42
N GLU A 181 -1.50 2.01 -28.63
CA GLU A 181 -1.53 0.96 -29.67
C GLU A 181 -2.51 -0.19 -29.31
N HIS A 182 -2.89 -0.29 -28.04
CA HIS A 182 -3.82 -1.31 -27.55
C HIS A 182 -5.29 -0.86 -27.59
N GLY A 183 -5.59 0.35 -28.04
CA GLY A 183 -6.95 0.89 -28.14
C GLY A 183 -7.91 0.03 -28.96
N LEU A 184 -9.18 -0.05 -28.53
CA LEU A 184 -10.25 -0.57 -29.38
C LEU A 184 -10.53 0.39 -30.56
N PRO A 185 -11.19 -0.07 -31.65
CA PRO A 185 -11.45 0.75 -32.83
C PRO A 185 -12.05 2.12 -32.53
N GLY A 186 -11.62 3.13 -33.30
CA GLY A 186 -11.91 4.55 -33.06
C GLY A 186 -13.38 4.96 -33.11
N ASN A 187 -14.25 4.11 -33.68
CA ASN A 187 -15.70 4.31 -33.72
C ASN A 187 -16.39 4.06 -32.37
N LEU A 188 -15.70 3.47 -31.39
CA LEU A 188 -16.25 3.24 -30.05
C LEU A 188 -16.12 4.46 -29.14
N PRO A 189 -17.05 4.63 -28.17
CA PRO A 189 -16.92 5.62 -27.10
C PRO A 189 -15.57 5.53 -26.41
N ARG A 190 -15.00 6.67 -26.05
CA ARG A 190 -13.64 6.77 -25.50
C ARG A 190 -13.46 5.92 -24.25
N GLU A 191 -14.47 5.86 -23.40
CA GLU A 191 -14.48 5.09 -22.15
C GLU A 191 -14.31 3.60 -22.45
N ARG A 192 -15.01 3.09 -23.48
CA ARG A 192 -14.87 1.69 -23.92
C ARG A 192 -13.50 1.45 -24.55
N ARG A 193 -12.99 2.38 -25.35
CA ARG A 193 -11.64 2.28 -25.92
C ARG A 193 -10.57 2.22 -24.84
N TRP A 194 -10.70 3.06 -23.81
CA TRP A 194 -9.81 3.09 -22.66
C TRP A 194 -9.85 1.80 -21.84
N ALA A 195 -11.04 1.33 -21.48
CA ALA A 195 -11.20 0.08 -20.74
C ALA A 195 -10.66 -1.12 -21.53
N GLY A 196 -10.94 -1.20 -22.84
CA GLY A 196 -10.43 -2.26 -23.70
C GLY A 196 -8.91 -2.21 -23.89
N ALA A 197 -8.31 -1.02 -23.95
CA ALA A 197 -6.86 -0.87 -23.98
C ALA A 197 -6.22 -1.42 -22.68
N LEU A 198 -6.77 -1.08 -21.51
CA LEU A 198 -6.29 -1.59 -20.23
C LEU A 198 -6.39 -3.11 -20.13
N GLN A 199 -7.47 -3.72 -20.64
CA GLN A 199 -7.59 -5.19 -20.70
C GLN A 199 -6.52 -5.84 -21.58
N ARG A 200 -6.22 -5.23 -22.74
CA ARG A 200 -5.18 -5.72 -23.66
C ARG A 200 -3.77 -5.52 -23.08
N ILE A 201 -3.52 -4.40 -22.42
CA ILE A 201 -2.28 -4.15 -21.66
C ILE A 201 -2.13 -5.20 -20.55
N ALA A 202 -3.18 -5.47 -19.78
CA ALA A 202 -3.17 -6.47 -18.72
C ALA A 202 -2.85 -7.88 -19.27
N ALA A 203 -3.41 -8.25 -20.42
CA ALA A 203 -3.08 -9.51 -21.09
C ALA A 203 -1.62 -9.56 -21.59
N ALA A 204 -1.10 -8.45 -22.11
CA ALA A 204 0.29 -8.34 -22.54
C ALA A 204 1.27 -8.41 -21.36
N ILE A 205 0.92 -7.80 -20.22
CA ILE A 205 1.67 -7.95 -18.97
C ILE A 205 1.70 -9.42 -18.57
N ALA A 206 0.54 -10.08 -18.47
CA ALA A 206 0.44 -11.46 -17.99
C ALA A 206 1.28 -12.47 -18.81
N THR A 207 1.52 -12.21 -20.10
CA THR A 207 2.24 -13.11 -21.01
C THR A 207 3.72 -12.75 -21.21
N SER A 208 4.13 -11.53 -20.88
CA SER A 208 5.50 -11.06 -21.11
C SER A 208 6.55 -11.80 -20.28
N GLN A 209 7.68 -12.11 -20.90
CA GLN A 209 8.85 -12.72 -20.25
C GLN A 209 9.95 -11.70 -19.91
N ALA A 210 9.76 -10.42 -20.24
CA ALA A 210 10.78 -9.40 -20.04
C ALA A 210 11.01 -9.11 -18.54
N PRO A 211 12.25 -9.15 -18.02
CA PRO A 211 12.53 -8.82 -16.61
C PRO A 211 12.07 -7.40 -16.22
N TRP A 212 12.03 -6.50 -17.19
CA TRP A 212 11.49 -5.15 -17.03
C TRP A 212 10.44 -4.90 -18.11
N LEU A 213 9.25 -4.48 -17.71
CA LEU A 213 8.19 -4.12 -18.64
C LEU A 213 7.74 -2.69 -18.34
N VAL A 214 8.11 -1.76 -19.21
CA VAL A 214 7.71 -0.35 -19.08
C VAL A 214 6.42 -0.15 -19.85
N VAL A 215 5.39 0.34 -19.16
CA VAL A 215 4.04 0.53 -19.74
C VAL A 215 3.70 2.00 -19.67
N ALA A 216 3.27 2.59 -20.78
CA ALA A 216 2.83 3.99 -20.83
C ALA A 216 1.34 4.07 -21.14
N TYR A 217 0.52 4.42 -20.13
CA TYR A 217 -0.91 4.64 -20.34
C TYR A 217 -1.55 5.39 -19.16
N PRO A 218 -2.59 6.22 -19.37
CA PRO A 218 -3.35 6.78 -18.26
C PRO A 218 -3.94 5.68 -17.36
N LEU A 219 -3.89 5.88 -16.04
CA LEU A 219 -4.37 4.91 -15.07
C LEU A 219 -5.34 5.56 -14.06
N ASP A 220 -6.51 4.94 -13.93
CA ASP A 220 -7.48 5.20 -12.86
C ASP A 220 -7.50 4.03 -11.86
N GLU A 221 -8.37 4.11 -10.84
CA GLU A 221 -8.47 3.11 -9.78
C GLU A 221 -8.87 1.71 -10.31
N ALA A 222 -9.77 1.65 -11.30
CA ALA A 222 -10.20 0.40 -11.90
C ALA A 222 -9.07 -0.24 -12.73
N GLY A 223 -8.37 0.57 -13.52
CA GLY A 223 -7.19 0.18 -14.26
C GLY A 223 -6.08 -0.31 -13.34
N TYR A 224 -5.80 0.40 -12.24
CA TYR A 224 -4.79 -0.01 -11.27
C TYR A 224 -5.07 -1.41 -10.71
N ARG A 225 -6.31 -1.70 -10.30
CA ARG A 225 -6.71 -3.04 -9.84
C ARG A 225 -6.57 -4.12 -10.92
N CYS A 226 -6.86 -3.77 -12.17
CA CYS A 226 -6.67 -4.66 -13.32
C CYS A 226 -5.19 -5.00 -13.52
N LEU A 227 -4.30 -4.00 -13.48
CA LEU A 227 -2.86 -4.22 -13.60
C LEU A 227 -2.28 -4.98 -12.41
N CYS A 228 -2.76 -4.72 -11.18
CA CYS A 228 -2.39 -5.51 -10.00
C CYS A 228 -2.72 -6.99 -10.20
N SER A 229 -3.93 -7.30 -10.72
CA SER A 229 -4.34 -8.68 -11.02
C SER A 229 -3.44 -9.33 -12.08
N ALA A 230 -3.10 -8.60 -13.14
CA ALA A 230 -2.21 -9.09 -14.19
C ALA A 230 -0.77 -9.32 -13.71
N CYS A 231 -0.24 -8.41 -12.88
CA CYS A 231 1.08 -8.55 -12.28
C CYS A 231 1.13 -9.73 -11.30
N ALA A 232 0.08 -9.91 -10.49
CA ALA A 232 -0.05 -11.08 -9.61
C ALA A 232 -0.07 -12.39 -10.41
N ALA A 233 -0.81 -12.45 -11.52
CA ALA A 233 -0.84 -13.62 -12.40
C ALA A 233 0.53 -13.92 -13.04
N ARG A 234 1.32 -12.87 -13.32
CA ARG A 234 2.68 -12.97 -13.86
C ARG A 234 3.73 -13.34 -12.80
N GLY A 235 3.44 -13.15 -11.52
CA GLY A 235 4.47 -13.15 -10.47
C GLY A 235 5.44 -11.97 -10.64
N ALA A 236 4.90 -10.78 -10.98
CA ALA A 236 5.66 -9.57 -11.19
C ALA A 236 5.26 -8.46 -10.22
N ARG A 237 6.18 -7.55 -9.94
CA ARG A 237 5.92 -6.37 -9.12
C ARG A 237 5.43 -5.22 -9.98
N LEU A 238 4.29 -4.63 -9.64
CA LEU A 238 3.82 -3.37 -10.23
C LEU A 238 4.43 -2.19 -9.48
N ARG A 239 5.08 -1.28 -10.20
CA ARG A 239 5.50 0.04 -9.73
C ARG A 239 4.83 1.09 -10.59
N VAL A 240 4.11 2.03 -9.98
CA VAL A 240 3.39 3.08 -10.70
C VAL A 240 4.04 4.43 -10.45
N VAL A 241 4.39 5.12 -11.52
CA VAL A 241 4.93 6.48 -11.50
C VAL A 241 3.96 7.39 -12.22
N THR A 242 3.50 8.45 -11.58
CA THR A 242 2.72 9.49 -12.25
C THR A 242 3.66 10.57 -12.77
N LEU A 243 3.63 10.80 -14.09
CA LEU A 243 4.25 11.96 -14.70
C LEU A 243 3.28 13.14 -14.61
N ALA A 244 3.67 14.16 -13.86
CA ALA A 244 2.84 15.32 -13.52
C ALA A 244 3.61 16.62 -13.76
N PRO A 245 3.81 17.03 -15.03
CA PRO A 245 4.23 18.40 -15.28
C PRO A 245 3.16 19.39 -14.79
N PRO A 246 3.49 20.65 -14.54
CA PRO A 246 2.47 21.67 -14.30
C PRO A 246 1.48 21.76 -15.48
N LEU A 247 0.21 22.12 -15.20
CA LEU A 247 -0.86 22.15 -16.20
C LEU A 247 -0.51 23.05 -17.38
N GLU A 248 0.03 24.22 -17.09
CA GLU A 248 0.51 25.19 -18.08
C GLU A 248 1.57 24.57 -19.00
N VAL A 249 2.49 23.77 -18.45
CA VAL A 249 3.51 23.06 -19.22
C VAL A 249 2.87 21.95 -20.07
N ALA A 250 1.89 21.22 -19.52
CA ALA A 250 1.20 20.17 -20.25
C ALA A 250 0.37 20.71 -21.44
N LEU A 251 -0.08 21.96 -21.39
CA LEU A 251 -0.82 22.64 -22.46
C LEU A 251 0.08 23.21 -23.57
N THR A 252 1.40 23.22 -23.37
CA THR A 252 2.37 23.64 -24.41
C THR A 252 2.73 22.51 -25.37
N GLU A 253 3.22 22.89 -26.55
CA GLU A 253 3.78 21.94 -27.51
C GLU A 253 5.20 21.55 -27.06
N ARG A 254 5.37 20.29 -26.65
CA ARG A 254 6.61 19.76 -26.09
C ARG A 254 6.96 18.42 -26.74
N GLY A 255 8.25 18.12 -26.84
CA GLY A 255 8.73 16.90 -27.49
C GLY A 255 8.51 16.86 -29.01
N GLY A 256 8.38 18.02 -29.65
CA GLY A 256 8.29 18.14 -31.12
C GLY A 256 6.94 17.75 -31.73
N ARG A 257 5.88 17.60 -30.93
CA ARG A 257 4.53 17.25 -31.40
C ARG A 257 3.53 18.35 -31.08
N ALA A 258 2.72 18.74 -32.08
CA ALA A 258 1.59 19.64 -31.90
C ALA A 258 0.42 18.95 -31.17
N LEU A 259 -0.29 19.71 -30.34
CA LEU A 259 -1.48 19.22 -29.62
C LEU A 259 -2.73 19.42 -30.47
N SER A 260 -3.50 18.33 -30.65
CA SER A 260 -4.81 18.41 -31.26
C SER A 260 -5.80 19.17 -30.36
N GLU A 261 -6.86 19.71 -30.96
CA GLU A 261 -7.91 20.43 -30.20
C GLU A 261 -8.57 19.53 -29.14
N ALA A 262 -8.80 18.25 -29.47
CA ALA A 262 -9.35 17.27 -28.53
C ALA A 262 -8.42 17.04 -27.33
N GLU A 263 -7.11 17.01 -27.55
CA GLU A 263 -6.12 16.88 -26.46
C GLU A 263 -6.07 18.15 -25.62
N ARG A 264 -6.07 19.34 -26.24
CA ARG A 264 -6.10 20.63 -25.51
C ARG A 264 -7.31 20.74 -24.59
N ARG A 265 -8.48 20.23 -25.01
CA ARG A 265 -9.69 20.16 -24.19
C ARG A 265 -9.58 19.09 -23.09
N ARG A 266 -8.98 17.92 -23.39
CA ARG A 266 -8.91 16.79 -22.45
C ARG A 266 -7.90 16.99 -21.32
N ILE A 267 -6.80 17.70 -21.58
CA ILE A 267 -5.73 17.88 -20.59
C ILE A 267 -6.27 18.46 -19.28
N PRO A 268 -6.98 19.61 -19.25
CA PRO A 268 -7.54 20.17 -18.02
C PRO A 268 -8.45 19.20 -17.27
N ASP A 269 -9.34 18.50 -17.97
CA ASP A 269 -10.24 17.50 -17.38
C ASP A 269 -9.45 16.40 -16.66
N MET A 270 -8.31 15.96 -17.22
CA MET A 270 -7.47 14.92 -16.60
C MET A 270 -6.84 15.39 -15.28
N TYR A 271 -6.46 16.66 -15.19
CA TYR A 271 -5.98 17.23 -13.93
C TYR A 271 -7.10 17.30 -12.90
N ALA A 272 -8.30 17.76 -13.31
CA ALA A 272 -9.47 17.81 -12.43
C ALA A 272 -9.89 16.41 -11.93
N GLU A 273 -9.75 15.38 -12.77
CA GLU A 273 -10.01 13.97 -12.43
C GLU A 273 -8.89 13.31 -11.58
N GLY A 274 -7.80 14.04 -11.30
CA GLY A 274 -6.68 13.57 -10.49
C GLY A 274 -5.69 12.65 -11.22
N TYR A 275 -5.59 12.68 -12.55
CA TYR A 275 -4.56 11.88 -13.24
C TYR A 275 -3.13 12.38 -13.01
N ALA A 276 -2.97 13.64 -12.60
CA ALA A 276 -1.68 14.21 -12.21
C ALA A 276 -1.24 13.78 -10.80
N GLU A 277 -2.14 13.23 -9.98
CA GLU A 277 -1.85 12.80 -8.62
C GLU A 277 -2.79 11.66 -8.21
N ARG A 278 -2.25 10.44 -8.10
CA ARG A 278 -3.01 9.25 -7.70
C ARG A 278 -2.42 8.66 -6.43
N ALA A 279 -3.29 8.29 -5.49
CA ALA A 279 -2.88 7.74 -4.19
C ALA A 279 -2.12 6.40 -4.30
N PHE A 280 -2.33 5.65 -5.39
CA PHE A 280 -1.63 4.39 -5.68
C PHE A 280 -0.26 4.59 -6.34
N SER A 281 0.11 5.81 -6.71
CA SER A 281 1.41 6.08 -7.33
C SER A 281 2.50 6.03 -6.28
N GLU A 282 3.54 5.25 -6.57
CA GLU A 282 4.74 5.17 -5.74
C GLU A 282 5.50 6.50 -5.76
N GLN A 283 5.50 7.17 -6.90
CA GLN A 283 6.17 8.44 -7.12
C GLN A 283 5.36 9.34 -8.06
N VAL A 284 5.33 10.63 -7.74
CA VAL A 284 4.93 11.70 -8.67
C VAL A 284 6.21 12.38 -9.18
N PHE A 285 6.36 12.49 -10.48
CA PHE A 285 7.57 12.98 -11.14
C PHE A 285 7.24 14.12 -12.11
N ASP A 286 7.87 15.27 -11.92
CA ASP A 286 7.81 16.37 -12.88
C ASP A 286 8.94 16.25 -13.92
N PRO A 287 8.62 15.96 -15.20
CA PRO A 287 9.60 15.89 -16.27
C PRO A 287 10.15 17.27 -16.68
N GLY A 288 9.50 18.38 -16.30
CA GLY A 288 9.87 19.73 -16.73
C GLY A 288 9.97 19.84 -18.26
N MET A 289 10.90 20.66 -18.75
CA MET A 289 11.20 20.85 -20.19
C MET A 289 12.39 20.02 -20.70
N ARG A 290 12.89 19.07 -19.90
CA ARG A 290 14.04 18.23 -20.25
C ARG A 290 13.69 17.21 -21.33
N THR A 291 14.72 16.70 -22.00
CA THR A 291 14.55 15.67 -23.03
C THR A 291 14.03 14.35 -22.41
N PRO A 292 13.37 13.48 -23.20
CA PRO A 292 12.94 12.17 -22.72
C PRO A 292 14.08 11.32 -22.16
N ALA A 293 15.27 11.38 -22.77
CA ALA A 293 16.44 10.62 -22.33
C ALA A 293 16.99 11.09 -20.98
N GLU A 294 17.08 12.40 -20.75
CA GLU A 294 17.49 12.96 -19.46
C GLU A 294 16.48 12.62 -18.36
N ASN A 295 15.19 12.71 -18.66
CA ASN A 295 14.15 12.35 -17.71
C ASN A 295 14.11 10.86 -17.40
N ALA A 296 14.40 10.00 -18.39
CA ALA A 296 14.52 8.57 -18.16
C ALA A 296 15.68 8.24 -17.20
N ARG A 297 16.86 8.88 -17.36
CA ARG A 297 17.98 8.70 -16.42
C ARG A 297 17.63 9.18 -15.01
N ARG A 298 17.08 10.38 -14.88
CA ARG A 298 16.62 10.91 -13.59
C ARG A 298 15.60 10.01 -12.91
N LEU A 299 14.65 9.48 -13.69
CA LEU A 299 13.64 8.58 -13.16
C LEU A 299 14.25 7.24 -12.75
N ALA A 300 15.21 6.73 -13.51
CA ALA A 300 15.93 5.51 -13.15
C ALA A 300 16.75 5.67 -11.87
N GLU A 301 17.46 6.79 -11.69
CA GLU A 301 18.18 7.13 -10.46
C GLU A 301 17.22 7.27 -9.27
N LEU A 302 16.11 8.00 -9.45
CA LEU A 302 15.10 8.21 -8.40
C LEU A 302 14.49 6.90 -7.90
N LEU A 303 14.31 5.93 -8.81
CA LEU A 303 13.69 4.64 -8.54
C LEU A 303 14.70 3.53 -8.25
N ASP A 304 15.99 3.85 -8.18
CA ASP A 304 17.12 2.93 -7.98
C ASP A 304 17.10 1.75 -8.98
N LEU A 305 16.95 2.06 -10.27
CA LEU A 305 16.86 1.06 -11.34
C LEU A 305 18.23 0.70 -11.91
N PRO A 306 18.45 -0.58 -12.30
CA PRO A 306 19.70 -1.01 -12.91
C PRO A 306 19.77 -0.51 -14.36
N VAL A 307 20.43 0.61 -14.58
CA VAL A 307 20.67 1.17 -15.92
C VAL A 307 21.88 0.53 -16.58
N ARG A 308 21.80 0.34 -17.90
CA ARG A 308 22.95 0.03 -18.75
C ARG A 308 23.88 1.25 -18.77
N GLY A 309 25.15 1.02 -18.43
CA GLY A 309 26.22 2.02 -18.58
C GLY A 309 26.48 2.38 -20.04
#